data_AF-A0A8X6RPW9-F1
#
_entry.id   AF-A0A8X6RPW9-F1
#
_cell.length_a   1.000
_cell.length_b   1.000
_cell.length_c   1.000
_cell.angle_alpha   90.00
_cell.angle_beta   90.00
_cell.angle_gamma   90.00
#
_symmetry.space_group_name_H-M   'P 1'
#
loop_
_entity.id
_entity.type
_entity.pdbx_description
1 polymer ?
#
loop_
_entity_poly.entity_id
_entity_poly.type
_entity_poly.pdbx_seq_one_letter_code
_entity_poly.pdbx_strand_id
1 'polypeptide(L)'
;MPADDSVVPEMVTEHLHHKTGDEDFGKRNMPGKRARRHLSQLSEFERGLINGMKTAGWSTRRVAGQVDLSECAVRNCWEQWTREGTHARKTGSGATRKTTRREDRRIVRQALVDPTVTR
;
A
#
# COMPACT_ATOMS: atom_id res chain seq x y z
N MET A 1 3.85 3.33 -76.09
CA MET A 1 3.99 4.32 -74.99
C MET A 1 5.38 4.11 -74.39
N PRO A 2 6.13 5.18 -74.11
CA PRO A 2 7.60 5.28 -74.22
C PRO A 2 8.41 4.85 -72.97
N ALA A 3 9.71 4.54 -73.21
CA ALA A 3 10.99 4.87 -72.52
C ALA A 3 11.01 5.25 -71.03
N ASP A 4 12.07 5.08 -70.23
CA ASP A 4 13.41 4.48 -70.32
C ASP A 4 13.97 4.46 -68.87
N ASP A 5 14.93 3.56 -68.63
CA ASP A 5 16.11 3.67 -67.76
C ASP A 5 16.07 4.31 -66.37
N SER A 6 16.54 3.55 -65.36
CA SER A 6 17.67 3.97 -64.50
C SER A 6 18.07 2.91 -63.46
N VAL A 7 19.19 2.24 -63.75
CA VAL A 7 20.32 1.94 -62.83
C VAL A 7 20.12 0.93 -61.68
N VAL A 8 20.80 -0.22 -61.79
CA VAL A 8 21.28 -1.09 -60.68
C VAL A 8 22.59 -0.51 -60.09
N PRO A 9 22.89 -0.68 -58.78
CA PRO A 9 23.71 -1.86 -58.37
C PRO A 9 23.47 -2.43 -56.95
N GLU A 10 23.96 -3.66 -56.77
CA GLU A 10 24.26 -4.33 -55.49
C GLU A 10 25.08 -3.47 -54.53
N MET A 11 25.03 -3.78 -53.22
CA MET A 11 26.18 -4.22 -52.40
C MET A 11 25.97 -3.92 -50.90
N VAL A 12 26.05 -4.99 -50.10
CA VAL A 12 26.47 -5.11 -48.68
C VAL A 12 25.90 -4.16 -47.62
N THR A 13 25.33 -4.76 -46.57
CA THR A 13 25.64 -4.34 -45.19
C THR A 13 25.60 -5.54 -44.24
N GLU A 14 26.81 -5.88 -43.83
CA GLU A 14 27.30 -6.59 -42.65
C GLU A 14 26.35 -7.24 -41.63
N HIS A 15 26.85 -8.39 -41.17
CA HIS A 15 26.49 -9.09 -39.96
C HIS A 15 26.59 -8.18 -38.72
N LEU A 16 25.66 -8.33 -37.79
CA LEU A 16 26.04 -8.33 -36.37
C LEU A 16 25.20 -9.36 -35.58
N HIS A 17 25.88 -10.43 -35.18
CA HIS A 17 25.50 -11.22 -34.02
C HIS A 17 25.52 -10.30 -32.78
N HIS A 18 24.43 -10.30 -32.01
CA HIS A 18 24.54 -10.05 -30.57
C HIS A 18 24.01 -11.27 -29.83
N LYS A 19 24.96 -12.12 -29.44
CA LYS A 19 24.84 -12.96 -28.26
C LYS A 19 24.80 -12.06 -27.03
N THR A 20 23.81 -12.23 -26.20
CA THR A 20 23.82 -11.90 -24.77
C THR A 20 22.80 -12.85 -24.16
N GLY A 21 23.20 -14.03 -23.71
CA GLY A 21 23.96 -14.20 -22.48
C GLY A 21 22.95 -14.60 -21.41
N ASP A 22 22.75 -15.91 -21.25
CA ASP A 22 22.33 -16.49 -19.97
C ASP A 22 23.23 -15.89 -18.88
N GLU A 23 22.68 -15.43 -17.76
CA GLU A 23 23.21 -15.60 -16.37
C GLU A 23 22.25 -14.91 -15.36
N ASP A 24 22.03 -15.62 -14.25
CA ASP A 24 21.61 -15.09 -12.95
C ASP A 24 20.19 -14.56 -12.73
N PHE A 25 19.23 -15.49 -12.66
CA PHE A 25 18.06 -15.37 -11.78
C PHE A 25 18.42 -15.64 -10.30
N GLY A 26 19.67 -15.42 -9.91
CA GLY A 26 20.15 -15.49 -8.54
C GLY A 26 20.60 -14.10 -8.11
N LYS A 27 20.06 -13.60 -6.98
CA LYS A 27 20.45 -12.35 -6.29
C LYS A 27 19.82 -11.06 -6.84
N ARG A 28 18.50 -10.90 -6.65
CA ARG A 28 17.91 -9.56 -6.51
C ARG A 28 17.18 -9.42 -5.18
N ASN A 29 17.97 -8.99 -4.20
CA ASN A 29 17.60 -7.98 -3.21
C ASN A 29 16.26 -8.22 -2.48
N MET A 30 16.30 -8.94 -1.35
CA MET A 30 15.23 -8.85 -0.35
C MET A 30 15.09 -7.38 0.06
N PRO A 31 14.00 -6.65 -0.26
CA PRO A 31 13.83 -5.33 0.30
C PRO A 31 13.53 -5.53 1.78
N GLY A 32 14.57 -5.38 2.61
CA GLY A 32 14.43 -5.29 4.06
C GLY A 32 13.27 -4.37 4.36
N LYS A 33 12.33 -4.84 5.20
CA LYS A 33 11.06 -4.18 5.53
C LYS A 33 11.28 -2.68 5.61
N ARG A 34 10.92 -1.96 4.54
CA ARG A 34 11.06 -0.50 4.50
C ARG A 34 10.28 0.00 5.71
N ALA A 35 11.01 0.59 6.66
CA ALA A 35 10.41 1.22 7.83
C ALA A 35 9.28 2.09 7.27
N ARG A 36 8.04 1.81 7.71
CA ARG A 36 6.89 2.58 7.29
C ARG A 36 7.20 4.01 7.70
N ARG A 37 7.63 4.84 6.76
CA ARG A 37 7.65 6.28 6.95
C ARG A 37 6.25 6.59 7.44
N HIS A 38 6.15 7.12 8.66
CA HIS A 38 4.89 7.53 9.24
C HIS A 38 4.20 8.31 8.15
N LEU A 39 3.14 7.73 7.57
CA LEU A 39 2.40 8.35 6.50
C LEU A 39 1.87 9.62 7.14
N SER A 40 2.47 10.74 6.79
CA SER A 40 2.01 12.08 7.17
C SER A 40 0.49 12.02 7.04
N GLN A 41 -0.21 12.26 8.14
CA GLN A 41 -1.64 12.04 8.23
C GLN A 41 -2.30 12.80 7.08
N LEU A 42 -2.74 12.07 6.04
CA LEU A 42 -3.46 12.65 4.92
C LEU A 42 -4.57 13.51 5.50
N SER A 43 -4.64 14.76 5.05
CA SER A 43 -5.73 15.65 5.42
C SER A 43 -7.06 15.01 5.03
N GLU A 44 -8.12 15.38 5.74
CA GLU A 44 -9.46 14.90 5.42
C GLU A 44 -9.85 15.23 3.97
N PHE A 45 -9.41 16.39 3.49
CA PHE A 45 -9.62 16.81 2.11
C PHE A 45 -8.92 15.87 1.10
N GLU A 46 -7.63 15.57 1.30
CA GLU A 46 -6.90 14.64 0.42
C GLU A 46 -7.52 13.23 0.44
N ARG A 47 -7.98 12.76 1.61
CA ARG A 47 -8.73 11.48 1.72
C ARG A 47 -10.01 11.53 0.92
N GLY A 48 -10.76 12.62 1.00
CA GLY A 48 -11.98 12.84 0.23
C GLY A 48 -11.73 12.81 -1.28
N LEU A 49 -10.68 13.51 -1.74
CA LEU A 49 -10.27 13.50 -3.15
C LEU A 49 -9.89 12.09 -3.63
N ILE A 50 -9.07 11.37 -2.85
CA ILE A 50 -8.69 10.00 -3.15
C ILE A 50 -9.92 9.10 -3.25
N ASN A 51 -10.81 9.15 -2.27
CA ASN A 51 -12.01 8.30 -2.24
C ASN A 51 -12.97 8.61 -3.38
N GLY A 52 -13.17 9.90 -3.71
CA GLY A 52 -14.01 10.32 -4.83
C GLY A 52 -13.48 9.81 -6.17
N MET A 53 -12.19 10.03 -6.45
CA MET A 53 -11.58 9.55 -7.70
C MET A 53 -11.52 8.03 -7.78
N LYS A 54 -11.22 7.34 -6.68
CA LYS A 54 -11.22 5.88 -6.63
C LYS A 54 -12.60 5.28 -6.84
N THR A 55 -13.64 5.90 -6.28
CA THR A 55 -15.04 5.51 -6.53
C THR A 55 -15.43 5.75 -7.98
N ALA A 56 -14.91 6.79 -8.62
CA ALA A 56 -15.09 7.07 -10.04
C ALA A 56 -14.28 6.12 -10.98
N GLY A 57 -13.62 5.09 -10.45
CA GLY A 57 -12.90 4.09 -11.24
C GLY A 57 -11.50 4.51 -11.69
N TRP A 58 -10.92 5.57 -11.12
CA TRP A 58 -9.60 6.02 -11.53
C TRP A 58 -8.49 5.06 -11.08
N SER A 59 -7.46 4.93 -11.92
CA SER A 59 -6.27 4.13 -11.62
C SER A 59 -5.47 4.78 -10.48
N THR A 60 -4.86 3.95 -9.64
CA THR A 60 -4.10 4.42 -8.46
C THR A 60 -2.95 5.36 -8.86
N ARG A 61 -2.27 5.08 -9.98
CA ARG A 61 -1.23 5.96 -10.53
C ARG A 61 -1.78 7.32 -10.94
N ARG A 62 -2.94 7.38 -11.58
CA ARG A 62 -3.57 8.64 -12.01
C ARG A 62 -3.98 9.48 -10.81
N VAL A 63 -4.56 8.85 -9.78
CA VAL A 63 -4.92 9.51 -8.52
C VAL A 63 -3.68 10.04 -7.80
N ALA A 64 -2.61 9.24 -7.74
CA ALA A 64 -1.33 9.62 -7.14
C ALA A 64 -0.76 10.89 -7.80
N GLY A 65 -0.77 10.96 -9.14
CA GLY A 65 -0.35 12.15 -9.86
C GLY A 65 -1.26 13.37 -9.63
N GLN A 66 -2.56 13.15 -9.43
CA GLN A 66 -3.53 14.25 -9.23
C GLN A 66 -3.45 14.87 -7.83
N VAL A 67 -3.15 14.06 -6.80
CA VAL A 67 -3.08 14.50 -5.40
C VAL A 67 -1.63 14.78 -4.96
N ASP A 68 -0.65 14.60 -5.86
CA ASP A 68 0.79 14.69 -5.56
C ASP A 68 1.22 13.80 -4.39
N LEU A 69 0.72 12.56 -4.40
CA LEU A 69 0.97 11.56 -3.35
C LEU A 69 1.60 10.31 -3.94
N SER A 70 2.29 9.54 -3.10
CA SER A 70 2.79 8.22 -3.51
C SER A 70 1.62 7.26 -3.83
N GLU A 71 1.80 6.40 -4.84
CA GLU A 71 0.84 5.33 -5.15
C GLU A 71 0.53 4.44 -3.93
N CYS A 72 1.53 4.22 -3.06
CA CYS A 72 1.37 3.51 -1.79
C CYS A 72 0.44 4.23 -0.81
N ALA A 73 0.52 5.57 -0.72
CA ALA A 73 -0.37 6.36 0.14
C ALA A 73 -1.82 6.26 -0.34
N VAL A 74 -2.04 6.41 -1.65
CA VAL A 74 -3.37 6.26 -2.28
C VAL A 74 -3.94 4.87 -2.04
N ARG A 75 -3.13 3.82 -2.24
CA ARG A 75 -3.54 2.43 -1.99
C ARG A 75 -3.93 2.22 -0.52
N ASN A 76 -3.08 2.63 0.42
CA ASN A 76 -3.35 2.44 1.84
C ASN A 76 -4.59 3.23 2.30
N CYS A 77 -4.81 4.44 1.78
CA CYS A 77 -5.99 5.25 2.07
C CYS A 77 -7.27 4.57 1.57
N TRP A 78 -7.25 4.06 0.33
CA TRP A 78 -8.39 3.33 -0.24
C TRP A 78 -8.68 2.01 0.49
N GLU A 79 -7.65 1.24 0.83
CA GLU A 79 -7.76 0.03 1.65
C GLU A 79 -8.31 0.33 3.05
N GLN A 80 -7.91 1.46 3.64
CA GLN A 80 -8.43 1.90 4.92
C GLN A 80 -9.91 2.29 4.80
N TRP A 81 -10.30 3.09 3.81
CA TRP A 81 -11.69 3.51 3.61
C TRP A 81 -12.63 2.32 3.34
N THR A 82 -12.21 1.37 2.51
CA THR A 82 -12.97 0.13 2.27
C THR A 82 -13.07 -0.75 3.51
N ARG A 83 -12.06 -0.71 4.40
CA ARG A 83 -12.09 -1.39 5.71
C ARG A 83 -12.94 -0.66 6.75
N GLU A 84 -13.00 0.66 6.72
CA GLU A 84 -13.78 1.47 7.67
C GLU A 84 -15.29 1.24 7.51
N GLY A 85 -15.76 0.85 6.32
CA GLY A 85 -17.11 0.29 6.13
C GLY A 85 -17.36 -1.03 6.88
N THR A 86 -16.30 -1.68 7.36
CA THR A 86 -16.33 -2.79 8.32
C THR A 86 -15.98 -2.24 9.71
N HIS A 87 -16.86 -1.44 10.31
CA HIS A 87 -16.69 -0.92 11.66
C HIS A 87 -16.98 -2.00 12.74
N ALA A 88 -16.52 -3.23 12.49
CA ALA A 88 -16.48 -4.30 13.48
C ALA A 88 -15.14 -4.19 14.22
N ARG A 89 -15.18 -4.02 15.54
CA ARG A 89 -13.99 -4.23 16.37
C ARG A 89 -13.53 -5.67 16.13
N LYS A 90 -12.29 -5.86 15.70
CA LYS A 90 -11.69 -7.19 15.63
C LYS A 90 -11.71 -7.79 17.03
N THR A 91 -12.24 -9.00 17.19
CA THR A 91 -12.13 -9.75 18.45
C THR A 91 -10.66 -9.80 18.87
N GLY A 92 -10.35 -9.25 20.06
CA GLY A 92 -8.97 -9.10 20.53
C GLY A 92 -8.32 -7.73 20.28
N SER A 93 -9.06 -6.73 19.78
CA SER A 93 -8.59 -5.35 19.73
C SER A 93 -8.56 -4.73 21.13
N GLY A 94 -7.40 -4.23 21.57
CA GLY A 94 -7.20 -3.61 22.88
C GLY A 94 -5.95 -4.17 23.57
N ALA A 95 -5.53 -3.54 24.66
CA ALA A 95 -4.44 -4.07 25.48
C ALA A 95 -4.83 -5.45 26.05
N THR A 96 -3.87 -6.37 26.08
CA THR A 96 -4.04 -7.65 26.78
C THR A 96 -4.45 -7.37 28.22
N ARG A 97 -5.48 -8.07 28.69
CA ARG A 97 -5.97 -7.91 30.06
C ARG A 97 -4.82 -8.16 31.03
N LYS A 98 -4.55 -7.17 31.88
CA LYS A 98 -3.56 -7.28 32.96
C LYS A 98 -4.06 -8.15 34.10
N THR A 99 -5.37 -8.20 34.28
CA THR A 99 -6.04 -8.97 35.32
C THR A 99 -6.83 -10.12 34.72
N THR A 100 -6.82 -11.24 35.43
CA THR A 100 -7.70 -12.37 35.20
C THR A 100 -9.09 -12.07 35.74
N ARG A 101 -10.10 -12.79 35.24
CA ARG A 101 -11.49 -12.70 35.75
C ARG A 101 -11.59 -12.96 37.25
N ARG A 102 -10.68 -13.76 37.82
CA ARG A 102 -10.66 -14.07 39.25
C ARG A 102 -10.13 -12.89 40.07
N GLU A 103 -9.11 -12.20 39.58
CA GLU A 103 -8.56 -11.01 40.20
C GLU A 103 -9.56 -9.85 40.14
N ASP A 104 -10.23 -9.65 39.01
CA ASP A 104 -11.31 -8.65 38.90
C ASP A 104 -12.39 -8.87 39.97
N ARG A 105 -12.86 -10.12 40.12
CA ARG A 105 -13.84 -10.48 41.16
C ARG A 105 -13.30 -10.30 42.57
N ARG A 106 -11.99 -10.37 42.78
CA ARG A 106 -11.37 -10.10 44.09
C ARG A 106 -11.29 -8.60 44.34
N ILE A 107 -10.90 -7.80 43.35
CA ILE A 107 -10.86 -6.34 43.40
C ILE A 107 -12.25 -5.77 43.71
N VAL A 108 -13.28 -6.23 42.99
CA VAL A 108 -14.67 -5.81 43.23
C VAL A 108 -15.11 -6.16 44.65
N ARG A 109 -14.82 -7.38 45.13
CA ARG A 109 -15.16 -7.78 46.51
C ARG A 109 -14.41 -6.95 47.55
N GLN A 110 -13.13 -6.66 47.32
CA GLN A 110 -12.35 -5.84 48.24
C GLN A 110 -12.90 -4.40 48.31
N ALA A 111 -13.22 -3.81 47.16
CA ALA A 111 -13.80 -2.47 47.08
C ALA A 111 -15.19 -2.36 47.73
N LEU A 112 -15.95 -3.47 47.78
CA LEU A 112 -17.24 -3.54 48.48
C LEU A 112 -17.09 -3.71 50.01
N VAL A 113 -15.96 -4.26 50.48
CA VAL A 113 -15.70 -4.51 51.90
C VAL A 113 -15.01 -3.31 52.57
N ASP A 114 -14.17 -2.57 51.83
CA ASP A 114 -13.45 -1.42 52.35
C ASP A 114 -14.12 -0.09 51.91
N PRO A 115 -14.85 0.61 52.81
CA PRO A 115 -15.52 1.88 52.49
C PRO A 115 -14.53 3.05 52.24
N THR A 116 -13.24 2.83 52.40
CA THR A 116 -12.18 3.82 52.12
C THR A 116 -11.76 3.84 50.65
N VAL A 117 -12.15 2.84 49.86
CA VAL A 117 -11.80 2.74 48.42
C VAL A 117 -12.74 3.57 47.55
N THR A 118 -13.91 3.95 48.07
CA THR A 118 -14.97 4.70 47.35
C THR A 118 -15.10 6.16 47.79
N ARG A 119 -14.19 6.69 48.62
CA ARG A 119 -14.18 8.11 49.06
C ARG A 119 -13.09 8.92 48.40
#